data_AF-A0AAW6B8L7-F1
#
_entry.id   AF-A0AAW6B8L7-F1
#
_cell.length_a   1.000
_cell.length_b   1.000
_cell.length_c   1.000
_cell.angle_alpha   90.00
_cell.angle_beta   90.00
_cell.angle_gamma   90.00
#
_symmetry.space_group_name_H-M   'P 1'
#
loop_
_entity.id
_entity.type
_entity.pdbx_description
1 polymer ?
#
loop_
_entity_poly.entity_id
_entity_poly.type
_entity_poly.pdbx_seq_one_letter_code
_entity_poly.pdbx_strand_id
1 'polypeptide(L)'
;MVYQFCIQHKVTFKYISNYRNLLTNLSGKSSIWSSGKFITIYPKDVHTFKKIIAKLYSLFTLHEIHKGIAILSDRRFKDSNVLFYRYGVITGPDTNIYKLNSKDVEYKDYVHSKYRLPEGLKEPFPNNIDDKKESKLLFKTIIPLKAVHSRASGSTFIALDKTNNQKFILKDSKPGFSEGGISAIASLKQEKQNLKKLAKFKFIPNYITSFKEDEDFLLCEQKMS
;
A
#
# COMPACT_ATOMS: atom_id res chain seq x y z
N MET A 1 17.08 -14.32 6.86
CA MET A 1 16.64 -14.19 8.27
C MET A 1 15.17 -14.54 8.49
N VAL A 2 14.19 -13.81 7.93
CA VAL A 2 12.75 -14.13 8.14
C VAL A 2 12.40 -15.56 7.68
N TYR A 3 13.01 -16.03 6.59
CA TYR A 3 12.95 -17.44 6.18
C TYR A 3 13.33 -18.39 7.32
N GLN A 4 14.53 -18.22 7.90
CA GLN A 4 15.04 -19.06 8.98
C GLN A 4 14.16 -18.98 10.23
N PHE A 5 13.68 -17.77 10.55
CA PHE A 5 12.71 -17.55 11.62
C PHE A 5 11.46 -18.40 11.41
N CYS A 6 10.90 -18.41 10.20
CA CYS A 6 9.68 -19.17 9.90
C CYS A 6 9.91 -20.69 10.03
N ILE A 7 11.06 -21.19 9.56
CA ILE A 7 11.47 -22.59 9.71
C ILE A 7 11.59 -22.96 11.19
N GLN A 8 12.32 -22.17 11.98
CA GLN A 8 12.53 -22.42 13.41
C GLN A 8 11.22 -22.41 14.21
N HIS A 9 10.28 -21.55 13.84
CA HIS A 9 8.99 -21.45 14.50
C HIS A 9 7.89 -22.34 13.90
N LYS A 10 8.23 -23.17 12.89
CA LYS A 10 7.30 -24.09 12.21
C LYS A 10 6.01 -23.40 11.75
N VAL A 11 6.13 -22.21 11.18
CA VAL A 11 5.01 -21.46 10.60
C VAL A 11 5.08 -21.51 9.08
N THR A 12 3.94 -21.72 8.44
CA THR A 12 3.84 -21.79 6.98
C THR A 12 4.06 -20.41 6.37
N PHE A 13 4.77 -20.33 5.25
CA PHE A 13 5.02 -19.07 4.57
C PHE A 13 5.32 -19.28 3.08
N LYS A 14 5.15 -18.21 2.29
CA LYS A 14 5.60 -18.13 0.90
C LYS A 14 6.40 -16.85 0.69
N TYR A 15 7.30 -16.85 -0.28
CA TYR A 15 8.10 -15.68 -0.65
C TYR A 15 8.40 -15.67 -2.15
N ILE A 16 8.76 -14.51 -2.68
CA ILE A 16 9.16 -14.36 -4.08
C ILE A 16 10.63 -14.80 -4.22
N SER A 17 10.87 -16.01 -4.71
CA SER A 17 12.23 -16.57 -4.83
C SER A 17 13.03 -16.03 -6.02
N ASN A 18 12.35 -15.62 -7.10
CA ASN A 18 13.00 -15.09 -8.29
C ASN A 18 13.26 -13.58 -8.17
N TYR A 19 14.51 -13.17 -8.35
CA TYR A 19 14.94 -11.77 -8.21
C TYR A 19 14.25 -10.81 -9.18
N ARG A 20 14.03 -11.18 -10.44
CA ARG A 20 13.34 -10.33 -11.42
C ARG A 20 11.87 -10.14 -11.06
N ASN A 21 11.22 -11.20 -10.59
CA ASN A 21 9.84 -11.11 -10.09
C ASN A 21 9.75 -10.25 -8.83
N LEU A 22 10.76 -10.32 -7.96
CA LEU A 22 10.85 -9.45 -6.79
C LEU A 22 10.97 -7.99 -7.21
N LEU A 23 11.91 -7.64 -8.10
CA LEU A 23 12.03 -6.27 -8.60
C LEU A 23 10.73 -5.77 -9.25
N THR A 24 10.07 -6.62 -10.03
CA THR A 24 8.77 -6.30 -10.64
C THR A 24 7.72 -6.03 -9.55
N ASN A 25 7.68 -6.84 -8.50
CA ASN A 25 6.78 -6.66 -7.37
C ASN A 25 7.04 -5.34 -6.61
N LEU A 26 8.32 -5.01 -6.38
CA LEU A 26 8.78 -3.80 -5.69
C LEU A 26 8.69 -2.52 -6.56
N SER A 27 8.40 -2.66 -7.87
CA SER A 27 8.07 -1.52 -8.74
C SER A 27 6.67 -0.98 -8.53
N GLY A 28 5.79 -1.78 -7.92
CA GLY A 28 4.39 -1.41 -7.67
C GLY A 28 3.55 -1.28 -8.94
N LYS A 29 4.01 -1.81 -10.08
CA LYS A 29 3.29 -1.78 -11.37
C LYS A 29 2.10 -2.72 -11.45
N SER A 30 2.07 -3.74 -10.62
CA SER A 30 0.99 -4.72 -10.57
C SER A 30 -0.13 -4.30 -9.62
N SER A 31 -1.06 -5.21 -9.39
CA SER A 31 -2.18 -5.05 -8.46
C SER A 31 -1.73 -4.64 -7.06
N ILE A 32 -2.52 -3.76 -6.42
CA ILE A 32 -2.37 -3.32 -5.01
C ILE A 32 -2.34 -4.53 -4.05
N TRP A 33 -2.98 -5.64 -4.43
CA TRP A 33 -3.08 -6.85 -3.61
C TRP A 33 -1.78 -7.61 -3.44
N SER A 34 -0.92 -7.56 -4.45
CA SER A 34 0.31 -8.36 -4.50
C SER A 34 1.58 -7.51 -4.42
N SER A 35 1.56 -6.28 -4.95
CA SER A 35 2.72 -5.39 -4.98
C SER A 35 3.25 -5.04 -3.59
N GLY A 36 4.57 -5.03 -3.46
CA GLY A 36 5.27 -4.70 -2.21
C GLY A 36 5.45 -5.86 -1.23
N LYS A 37 4.69 -6.95 -1.39
CA LYS A 37 4.76 -8.12 -0.49
C LYS A 37 5.84 -9.08 -0.93
N PHE A 38 6.97 -9.07 -0.22
CA PHE A 38 8.06 -10.02 -0.47
C PHE A 38 7.78 -11.40 0.14
N ILE A 39 7.34 -11.43 1.40
CA ILE A 39 7.07 -12.66 2.16
C ILE A 39 5.67 -12.58 2.77
N THR A 40 4.94 -13.69 2.76
CA THR A 40 3.63 -13.84 3.42
C THR A 40 3.70 -15.03 4.36
N ILE A 41 3.34 -14.80 5.62
CA ILE A 41 3.39 -15.80 6.69
C ILE A 41 1.96 -16.14 7.07
N TYR A 42 1.69 -17.44 7.28
CA TYR A 42 0.35 -18.00 7.52
C TYR A 42 0.30 -18.69 8.89
N PRO A 43 0.09 -17.93 9.99
CA PRO A 43 -0.20 -18.51 11.28
C PRO A 43 -1.52 -19.29 11.25
N LYS A 44 -1.58 -20.40 11.97
CA LYS A 44 -2.76 -21.29 11.98
C LYS A 44 -3.98 -20.75 12.75
N ASP A 45 -3.75 -19.84 13.70
CA ASP A 45 -4.78 -19.26 14.56
C ASP A 45 -4.35 -17.87 15.08
N VAL A 46 -5.30 -17.14 15.67
CA VAL A 46 -5.08 -15.77 16.20
C VAL A 46 -4.04 -15.74 17.32
N HIS A 47 -3.96 -16.79 18.15
CA HIS A 47 -2.98 -16.87 19.24
C HIS A 47 -1.55 -16.98 18.71
N THR A 48 -1.35 -17.88 17.73
CA THR A 48 -0.10 -18.09 17.02
C THR A 48 0.28 -16.84 16.25
N PHE A 49 -0.69 -16.20 15.57
CA PHE A 49 -0.48 -14.92 14.90
C PHE A 49 0.09 -13.86 15.84
N LYS A 50 -0.56 -13.63 17.00
CA LYS A 50 -0.10 -12.65 17.99
C LYS A 50 1.33 -12.93 18.47
N LYS A 51 1.66 -14.19 18.74
CA LYS A 51 3.01 -14.60 19.14
C LYS A 51 4.04 -14.38 18.03
N ILE A 52 3.74 -14.79 16.80
CA ILE A 52 4.66 -14.72 15.67
C ILE A 52 4.94 -13.27 15.29
N ILE A 53 3.92 -12.43 15.16
CA ILE A 53 4.11 -11.03 14.74
C ILE A 53 4.85 -10.22 15.81
N ALA A 54 4.63 -10.49 17.10
CA ALA A 54 5.38 -9.88 18.19
C ALA A 54 6.86 -10.27 18.18
N LYS A 55 7.17 -11.55 17.94
CA LYS A 55 8.55 -12.04 17.80
C LYS A 55 9.25 -11.48 16.57
N LEU A 56 8.57 -11.42 15.42
CA LEU A 56 9.09 -10.78 14.22
C LEU A 56 9.38 -9.31 14.48
N TYR A 57 8.45 -8.61 15.12
CA TYR A 57 8.65 -7.21 15.48
C TYR A 57 9.88 -7.03 16.37
N SER A 58 10.15 -7.92 17.33
CA SER A 58 11.36 -7.84 18.17
C SER A 58 12.70 -8.09 17.45
N LEU A 59 12.70 -8.48 16.18
CA LEU A 59 13.94 -8.69 15.41
C LEU A 59 14.55 -7.34 15.06
N PHE A 60 15.70 -7.03 15.67
CA PHE A 60 16.42 -5.76 15.49
C PHE A 60 16.62 -5.36 14.01
N THR A 61 17.01 -6.31 13.17
CA THR A 61 17.23 -6.07 11.73
C THR A 61 15.98 -5.63 10.95
N LEU A 62 14.77 -5.96 11.42
CA LEU A 62 13.55 -5.43 10.80
C LEU A 62 13.30 -3.97 11.19
N HIS A 63 13.78 -3.54 12.35
CA HIS A 63 13.72 -2.14 12.78
C HIS A 63 14.74 -1.25 12.05
N GLU A 64 15.87 -1.79 11.60
CA GLU A 64 16.85 -1.07 10.78
C GLU A 64 16.33 -0.71 9.38
N ILE A 65 15.21 -1.31 8.95
CA ILE A 65 14.57 -0.97 7.68
C ILE A 65 13.77 0.33 7.89
N HIS A 66 14.43 1.46 7.71
CA HIS A 66 13.84 2.79 7.85
C HIS A 66 12.90 3.18 6.71
N LYS A 67 12.95 2.47 5.57
CA LYS A 67 12.12 2.75 4.38
C LYS A 67 11.46 1.47 3.91
N GLY A 68 10.22 1.26 4.33
CA GLY A 68 9.38 0.17 3.87
C GLY A 68 8.51 0.55 2.67
N ILE A 69 7.89 -0.45 2.06
CA ILE A 69 6.84 -0.25 1.06
C ILE A 69 5.51 -0.09 1.78
N ALA A 70 4.76 0.96 1.45
CA ALA A 70 3.40 1.11 1.91
C ALA A 70 2.50 0.03 1.31
N ILE A 71 1.85 -0.77 2.16
CA ILE A 71 0.90 -1.81 1.74
C ILE A 71 -0.51 -1.35 2.09
N LEU A 72 -1.27 -0.94 1.09
CA LEU A 72 -2.62 -0.36 1.30
C LEU A 72 -3.67 -1.40 1.72
N SER A 73 -3.55 -2.63 1.21
CA SER A 73 -4.52 -3.70 1.48
C SER A 73 -4.39 -4.32 2.88
N ASP A 74 -3.33 -3.97 3.62
CA ASP A 74 -2.94 -4.62 4.87
C ASP A 74 -2.81 -3.57 5.97
N ARG A 75 -2.93 -4.01 7.22
CA ARG A 75 -2.83 -3.16 8.40
C ARG A 75 -1.42 -3.22 8.96
N ARG A 76 -0.80 -2.07 9.20
CA ARG A 76 0.53 -1.98 9.80
C ARG A 76 0.53 -2.55 11.21
N PHE A 77 1.56 -3.29 11.59
CA PHE A 77 1.74 -3.71 12.98
C PHE A 77 2.57 -2.69 13.75
N LYS A 78 1.94 -2.02 14.72
CA LYS A 78 2.53 -0.92 15.50
C LYS A 78 3.09 0.16 14.56
N ASP A 79 4.32 0.60 14.80
CA ASP A 79 5.11 1.56 14.02
C ASP A 79 6.05 0.88 13.00
N SER A 80 5.86 -0.42 12.73
CA SER A 80 6.74 -1.13 11.80
C SER A 80 6.66 -0.54 10.39
N ASN A 81 7.80 -0.52 9.70
CA ASN A 81 7.85 -0.15 8.29
C ASN A 81 7.61 -1.35 7.35
N VAL A 82 7.71 -2.58 7.86
CA VAL A 82 7.76 -3.79 7.01
C VAL A 82 6.82 -4.91 7.45
N LEU A 83 6.25 -4.82 8.66
CA LEU A 83 5.30 -5.81 9.17
C LEU A 83 3.87 -5.30 9.03
N PHE A 84 3.11 -6.02 8.22
CA PHE A 84 1.70 -5.78 7.96
C PHE A 84 0.92 -7.09 8.12
N TYR A 85 -0.37 -6.98 8.42
CA TYR A 85 -1.25 -8.13 8.54
C TYR A 85 -2.60 -7.85 7.88
N ARG A 86 -3.21 -8.91 7.34
CA ARG A 86 -4.59 -8.89 6.88
C ARG A 86 -5.21 -10.27 7.05
N TYR A 87 -6.54 -10.31 7.10
CA TYR A 87 -7.28 -11.53 6.80
C TYR A 87 -7.45 -11.63 5.27
N GLY A 88 -7.41 -12.85 4.73
CA GLY A 88 -7.61 -13.08 3.30
C GLY A 88 -7.48 -14.55 2.90
N VAL A 89 -7.89 -14.86 1.67
CA VAL A 89 -7.88 -16.24 1.16
C VAL A 89 -6.43 -16.73 1.07
N ILE A 90 -6.19 -17.91 1.66
CA ILE A 90 -4.89 -18.59 1.62
C ILE A 90 -4.81 -19.48 0.37
N THR A 91 -5.86 -20.23 0.08
CA THR A 91 -6.00 -21.19 -1.03
C THR A 91 -7.48 -21.32 -1.42
N GLY A 92 -7.80 -21.36 -2.72
CA GLY A 92 -9.15 -21.61 -3.22
C GLY A 92 -9.38 -20.99 -4.60
N PRO A 93 -10.36 -21.50 -5.39
CA PRO A 93 -10.70 -20.93 -6.69
C PRO A 93 -11.51 -19.63 -6.59
N ASP A 94 -12.02 -19.31 -5.39
CA ASP A 94 -12.90 -18.19 -5.11
C ASP A 94 -12.35 -17.30 -4.00
N THR A 95 -13.13 -16.29 -3.62
CA THR A 95 -12.82 -15.40 -2.50
C THR A 95 -13.44 -15.89 -1.19
N ASN A 96 -13.94 -17.12 -1.11
CA ASN A 96 -14.57 -17.63 0.10
C ASN A 96 -13.52 -18.19 1.05
N ILE A 97 -13.69 -17.91 2.34
CA ILE A 97 -12.93 -18.53 3.42
C ILE A 97 -13.91 -19.45 4.15
N TYR A 98 -13.58 -20.72 4.12
CA TYR A 98 -14.44 -21.79 4.62
C TYR A 98 -14.10 -22.11 6.07
N LYS A 99 -15.12 -22.48 6.85
CA LYS A 99 -14.91 -23.02 8.20
C LYS A 99 -14.02 -24.26 8.11
N LEU A 100 -13.12 -24.42 9.09
CA LEU A 100 -12.24 -25.58 9.14
C LEU A 100 -13.06 -26.88 9.11
N ASN A 101 -12.74 -27.77 8.17
CA ASN A 101 -13.44 -29.04 7.95
C ASN A 101 -14.94 -28.93 7.56
N SER A 102 -15.37 -27.80 6.97
CA SER A 102 -16.72 -27.63 6.41
C SER A 102 -16.67 -27.01 5.01
N LYS A 103 -17.76 -27.19 4.24
CA LYS A 103 -18.02 -26.45 2.98
C LYS A 103 -18.75 -25.13 3.22
N ASP A 104 -19.07 -24.80 4.46
CA ASP A 104 -19.71 -23.54 4.82
C ASP A 104 -18.73 -22.38 4.70
N VAL A 105 -19.14 -21.34 4.00
CA VAL A 105 -18.41 -20.07 3.96
C VAL A 105 -18.50 -19.41 5.33
N GLU A 106 -17.35 -19.21 5.98
CA GLU A 106 -17.24 -18.45 7.22
C GLU A 106 -17.28 -16.96 6.92
N TYR A 107 -16.55 -16.50 5.90
CA TYR A 107 -16.60 -15.13 5.38
C TYR A 107 -16.00 -15.02 3.97
N LYS A 108 -16.29 -13.92 3.27
CA LYS A 108 -15.69 -13.60 1.96
C LYS A 108 -14.49 -12.68 2.13
N ASP A 109 -13.36 -13.00 1.49
CA ASP A 109 -12.24 -12.08 1.32
C ASP A 109 -12.72 -10.88 0.50
N TYR A 110 -12.32 -9.71 0.97
CA TYR A 110 -12.77 -8.46 0.40
C TYR A 110 -11.80 -8.04 -0.68
N VAL A 111 -12.30 -7.75 -1.88
CA VAL A 111 -11.52 -7.08 -2.92
C VAL A 111 -11.66 -5.55 -2.75
N HIS A 112 -11.37 -5.04 -1.55
CA HIS A 112 -11.29 -3.59 -1.28
C HIS A 112 -9.86 -3.06 -1.18
N SER A 113 -9.60 -1.84 -1.63
CA SER A 113 -8.25 -1.23 -1.60
C SER A 113 -7.70 -0.92 -0.19
N LYS A 114 -8.36 -1.40 0.88
CA LYS A 114 -8.02 -1.15 2.28
C LYS A 114 -8.23 -2.42 3.12
N TYR A 115 -7.48 -2.53 4.21
CA TYR A 115 -7.69 -3.56 5.23
C TYR A 115 -9.15 -3.57 5.70
N ARG A 116 -9.72 -4.77 5.83
CA ARG A 116 -11.03 -4.99 6.42
C ARG A 116 -11.00 -6.24 7.28
N LEU A 117 -11.58 -6.12 8.47
CA LEU A 117 -11.80 -7.25 9.35
C LEU A 117 -13.02 -8.05 8.84
N PRO A 118 -12.94 -9.38 8.76
CA PRO A 118 -14.09 -10.23 8.54
C PRO A 118 -15.19 -10.03 9.59
N GLU A 119 -16.43 -10.27 9.18
CA GLU A 119 -17.58 -10.14 10.08
C GLU A 119 -17.48 -11.15 11.24
N GLY A 120 -17.87 -10.72 12.44
CA GLY A 120 -17.84 -11.55 13.65
C GLY A 120 -16.46 -11.74 14.30
N LEU A 121 -15.38 -11.31 13.65
CA LEU A 121 -14.04 -11.34 14.25
C LEU A 121 -13.79 -10.09 15.11
N LYS A 122 -12.94 -10.25 16.12
CA LYS A 122 -12.42 -9.13 16.94
C LYS A 122 -11.06 -8.72 16.42
N GLU A 123 -10.84 -7.41 16.29
CA GLU A 123 -9.57 -6.85 15.85
C GLU A 123 -8.45 -7.30 16.81
N PRO A 124 -7.43 -8.06 16.33
CA PRO A 124 -6.38 -8.56 17.20
C PRO A 124 -5.53 -7.45 17.84
N PHE A 125 -5.41 -6.29 17.18
CA PHE A 125 -4.67 -5.12 17.66
C PHE A 125 -5.49 -3.82 17.48
N PRO A 126 -6.39 -3.50 18.43
CA PRO A 126 -7.35 -2.40 18.28
C PRO A 126 -6.67 -1.02 18.29
N ASN A 127 -5.51 -0.90 18.92
CA ASN A 127 -4.73 0.34 18.93
C ASN A 127 -3.76 0.34 17.75
N ASN A 128 -4.09 1.05 16.68
CA ASN A 128 -3.23 1.22 15.51
C ASN A 128 -2.90 2.69 15.27
N ILE A 129 -1.67 2.96 14.83
CA ILE A 129 -1.22 4.32 14.53
C ILE A 129 -1.86 4.85 13.25
N ASP A 130 -2.12 3.98 12.27
CA ASP A 130 -2.69 4.37 10.98
C ASP A 130 -4.16 4.80 11.11
N ASP A 131 -4.89 4.35 12.15
CA ASP A 131 -6.28 4.77 12.41
C ASP A 131 -6.39 6.23 12.84
N LYS A 132 -5.30 6.80 13.38
CA LYS A 132 -5.24 8.20 13.80
C LYS A 132 -4.81 9.13 12.67
N LYS A 133 -4.52 8.58 11.48
CA LYS A 133 -4.11 9.39 10.34
C LYS A 133 -5.31 10.12 9.77
N GLU A 134 -5.18 11.43 9.70
CA GLU A 134 -6.15 12.29 9.02
C GLU A 134 -5.50 12.98 7.82
N SER A 135 -6.27 13.11 6.74
CA SER A 135 -5.88 13.94 5.62
C SER A 135 -5.92 15.42 6.01
N LYS A 136 -4.92 16.18 5.57
CA LYS A 136 -4.81 17.63 5.72
C LYS A 136 -5.53 18.34 4.56
N LEU A 137 -5.27 17.92 3.32
CA LEU A 137 -5.85 18.53 2.13
C LEU A 137 -6.79 17.58 1.39
N LEU A 138 -6.39 16.31 1.25
CA LEU A 138 -7.23 15.32 0.59
C LEU A 138 -8.55 15.14 1.34
N PHE A 139 -9.64 14.95 0.58
CA PHE A 139 -11.01 14.78 1.07
C PHE A 139 -11.55 15.97 1.90
N LYS A 140 -10.75 17.02 2.14
CA LYS A 140 -11.14 18.28 2.78
C LYS A 140 -11.30 19.38 1.74
N THR A 141 -10.19 19.84 1.16
CA THR A 141 -10.17 20.88 0.11
C THR A 141 -9.96 20.29 -1.29
N ILE A 142 -9.16 19.22 -1.40
CA ILE A 142 -8.90 18.53 -2.66
C ILE A 142 -9.67 17.21 -2.68
N ILE A 143 -10.61 17.07 -3.62
CA ILE A 143 -11.47 15.89 -3.72
C ILE A 143 -11.10 15.10 -4.97
N PRO A 144 -10.46 13.92 -4.85
CA PRO A 144 -10.33 12.98 -5.95
C PRO A 144 -11.73 12.55 -6.43
N LEU A 145 -12.05 12.81 -7.69
CA LEU A 145 -13.36 12.50 -8.28
C LEU A 145 -13.36 11.16 -9.02
N LYS A 146 -12.31 10.88 -9.79
CA LYS A 146 -12.23 9.69 -10.63
C LYS A 146 -10.78 9.27 -10.83
N ALA A 147 -10.49 7.98 -10.63
CA ALA A 147 -9.21 7.40 -11.03
C ALA A 147 -9.13 7.30 -12.56
N VAL A 148 -8.06 7.86 -13.12
CA VAL A 148 -7.69 7.72 -14.54
C VAL A 148 -6.84 6.48 -14.74
N HIS A 149 -5.94 6.23 -13.79
CA HIS A 149 -5.06 5.08 -13.80
C HIS A 149 -4.60 4.79 -12.37
N SER A 150 -4.50 3.51 -12.00
CA SER A 150 -4.12 3.11 -10.64
C SER A 150 -3.10 1.99 -10.64
N ARG A 151 -2.05 2.19 -9.83
CA ARG A 151 -1.01 1.20 -9.51
C ARG A 151 -0.72 1.25 -8.01
N ALA A 152 -0.06 0.22 -7.49
CA ALA A 152 0.34 0.20 -6.08
C ALA A 152 1.37 1.29 -5.74
N SER A 153 2.27 1.62 -6.68
CA SER A 153 3.28 2.67 -6.49
C SER A 153 2.74 4.10 -6.58
N GLY A 154 1.52 4.28 -7.08
CA GLY A 154 0.94 5.59 -7.32
C GLY A 154 -0.20 5.53 -8.33
N SER A 155 -1.09 6.52 -8.26
CA SER A 155 -2.30 6.62 -9.05
C SER A 155 -2.48 8.05 -9.59
N THR A 156 -3.30 8.17 -10.63
CA THR A 156 -3.65 9.43 -11.27
C THR A 156 -5.15 9.60 -11.22
N PHE A 157 -5.60 10.77 -10.80
CA PHE A 157 -7.00 11.09 -10.60
C PHE A 157 -7.36 12.41 -11.29
N ILE A 158 -8.60 12.51 -11.75
CA ILE A 158 -9.25 13.81 -11.88
C ILE A 158 -9.65 14.23 -10.47
N ALA A 159 -9.26 15.41 -10.04
CA ALA A 159 -9.60 15.97 -8.74
C ALA A 159 -10.26 17.35 -8.87
N LEU A 160 -10.94 17.76 -7.81
CA LEU A 160 -11.60 19.05 -7.66
C LEU A 160 -10.98 19.80 -6.47
N ASP A 161 -10.64 21.07 -6.68
CA ASP A 161 -10.39 22.00 -5.59
C ASP A 161 -11.72 22.61 -5.18
N LYS A 162 -12.17 22.30 -3.96
CA LYS A 162 -13.45 22.80 -3.42
C LYS A 162 -13.46 24.30 -3.19
N THR A 163 -12.31 24.96 -3.06
CA THR A 163 -12.23 26.38 -2.74
C THR A 163 -12.59 27.28 -3.91
N ASN A 164 -12.28 26.83 -5.14
CA ASN A 164 -12.48 27.59 -6.38
C ASN A 164 -13.25 26.79 -7.46
N ASN A 165 -13.69 25.57 -7.13
CA ASN A 165 -14.42 24.65 -8.00
C ASN A 165 -13.68 24.26 -9.30
N GLN A 166 -12.35 24.33 -9.32
CA GLN A 166 -11.54 23.98 -10.49
C GLN A 166 -11.15 22.50 -10.49
N LYS A 167 -11.21 21.88 -11.69
CA LYS A 167 -10.77 20.49 -11.90
C LYS A 167 -9.33 20.45 -12.40
N PHE A 168 -8.58 19.48 -11.90
CA PHE A 168 -7.18 19.27 -12.26
C PHE A 168 -6.80 17.78 -12.22
N ILE A 169 -5.58 17.46 -12.63
CA ILE A 169 -5.01 16.12 -12.51
C ILE A 169 -4.19 16.04 -11.22
N LEU A 170 -4.55 15.09 -10.37
CA LEU A 170 -3.84 14.77 -9.13
C LEU A 170 -3.11 13.44 -9.33
N LYS A 171 -1.79 13.45 -9.17
CA LYS A 171 -0.95 12.25 -9.17
C LYS A 171 -0.42 12.02 -7.76
N ASP A 172 -0.52 10.80 -7.25
CA ASP A 172 0.15 10.40 -6.01
C ASP A 172 1.27 9.39 -6.28
N SER A 173 2.24 9.34 -5.37
CA SER A 173 3.30 8.34 -5.35
C SER A 173 3.57 7.88 -3.93
N LYS A 174 3.59 6.56 -3.78
CA LYS A 174 3.74 5.88 -2.50
C LYS A 174 5.22 5.67 -2.14
N PRO A 175 5.58 5.68 -0.85
CA PRO A 175 6.95 5.41 -0.41
C PRO A 175 7.36 3.95 -0.65
N GLY A 176 8.68 3.73 -0.72
CA GLY A 176 9.31 2.41 -0.81
C GLY A 176 9.32 1.77 -2.20
N PHE A 177 8.36 2.07 -3.07
CA PHE A 177 8.36 1.53 -4.43
C PHE A 177 9.48 2.14 -5.29
N SER A 178 10.10 1.32 -6.12
CA SER A 178 11.17 1.78 -7.03
C SER A 178 11.23 0.97 -8.33
N GLU A 179 11.59 1.66 -9.41
CA GLU A 179 11.81 1.05 -10.71
C GLU A 179 13.16 1.51 -11.25
N GLY A 180 14.00 0.56 -11.71
CA GLY A 180 15.32 0.88 -12.25
C GLY A 180 16.22 1.62 -11.24
N GLY A 181 16.03 1.37 -9.94
CA GLY A 181 16.75 2.07 -8.86
C GLY A 181 16.20 3.45 -8.51
N ILE A 182 15.18 3.94 -9.21
CA ILE A 182 14.56 5.25 -8.97
C ILE A 182 13.28 5.05 -8.18
N SER A 183 13.16 5.70 -7.02
CA SER A 183 11.92 5.64 -6.23
C SER A 183 10.76 6.30 -6.96
N ALA A 184 9.53 5.78 -6.77
CA ALA A 184 8.32 6.37 -7.35
C ALA A 184 8.15 7.85 -6.98
N ILE A 185 8.40 8.20 -5.71
CA ILE A 185 8.37 9.59 -5.23
C ILE A 185 9.45 10.45 -5.93
N ALA A 186 10.66 9.94 -6.14
CA ALA A 186 11.70 10.68 -6.85
C ALA A 186 11.31 10.91 -8.31
N SER A 187 10.73 9.91 -8.97
CA SER A 187 10.21 10.04 -10.33
C SER A 187 9.13 11.14 -10.44
N LEU A 188 8.14 11.14 -9.55
CA LEU A 188 7.08 12.17 -9.54
C LEU A 188 7.62 13.57 -9.18
N LYS A 189 8.65 13.66 -8.35
CA LYS A 189 9.36 14.93 -8.10
C LYS A 189 10.15 15.41 -9.31
N GLN A 190 10.74 14.50 -10.07
CA GLN A 190 11.41 14.84 -11.33
C GLN A 190 10.40 15.34 -12.35
N GLU A 191 9.23 14.71 -12.44
CA GLU A 191 8.12 15.17 -13.27
C GLU A 191 7.69 16.59 -12.88
N LYS A 192 7.49 16.88 -11.58
CA LYS A 192 7.25 18.24 -11.10
C LYS A 192 8.29 19.24 -11.60
N GLN A 193 9.58 18.89 -11.56
CA GLN A 193 10.64 19.79 -12.04
C GLN A 193 10.53 20.01 -13.55
N ASN A 194 10.23 18.96 -14.31
CA ASN A 194 10.08 19.03 -15.76
C ASN A 194 8.88 19.90 -16.16
N LEU A 195 7.73 19.76 -15.49
CA LEU A 195 6.55 20.61 -15.71
C LEU A 195 6.89 22.10 -15.53
N LYS A 196 7.64 22.44 -14.48
CA LYS A 196 8.07 23.83 -14.24
C LYS A 196 9.04 24.33 -15.31
N LYS A 197 10.03 23.53 -15.70
CA LYS A 197 11.04 23.90 -16.71
C LYS A 197 10.42 24.07 -18.11
N LEU A 198 9.37 23.29 -18.41
CA LEU A 198 8.75 23.21 -19.73
C LEU A 198 7.43 24.00 -19.83
N ALA A 199 7.07 24.79 -18.81
CA ALA A 199 5.82 25.54 -18.74
C ALA A 199 5.57 26.51 -19.91
N LYS A 200 6.62 26.89 -20.66
CA LYS A 200 6.50 27.72 -21.87
C LYS A 200 5.78 27.04 -23.03
N PHE A 201 5.70 25.70 -23.03
CA PHE A 201 5.10 24.93 -24.10
C PHE A 201 3.63 24.64 -23.81
N LYS A 202 2.72 25.09 -24.68
CA LYS A 202 1.27 24.93 -24.49
C LYS A 202 0.77 23.49 -24.48
N PHE A 203 1.55 22.52 -24.98
CA PHE A 203 1.22 21.10 -24.98
C PHE A 203 1.70 20.37 -23.71
N ILE A 204 2.38 21.06 -22.80
CA ILE A 204 2.78 20.53 -21.49
C ILE A 204 1.80 21.08 -20.44
N PRO A 205 1.24 20.24 -19.54
CA PRO A 205 0.35 20.74 -18.51
C PRO A 205 1.07 21.68 -17.54
N ASN A 206 0.40 22.75 -17.13
CA ASN A 206 0.95 23.65 -16.13
C ASN A 206 1.00 22.99 -14.75
N TYR A 207 2.11 23.18 -14.04
CA TYR A 207 2.20 22.86 -12.60
C TYR A 207 1.23 23.74 -11.81
N ILE A 208 0.41 23.14 -10.95
CA ILE A 208 -0.49 23.85 -10.04
C ILE A 208 0.15 23.90 -8.65
N THR A 209 0.31 22.74 -8.02
CA THR A 209 0.92 22.62 -6.69
C THR A 209 1.46 21.23 -6.44
N SER A 210 2.16 21.04 -5.34
CA SER A 210 2.56 19.71 -4.85
C SER A 210 2.64 19.75 -3.34
N PHE A 211 2.25 18.67 -2.68
CA PHE A 211 2.27 18.58 -1.23
C PHE A 211 2.53 17.14 -0.80
N LYS A 212 2.68 16.94 0.50
CA LYS A 212 2.70 15.61 1.10
C LYS A 212 1.43 15.40 1.92
N GLU A 213 0.89 14.21 1.83
CA GLU A 213 -0.19 13.73 2.68
C GLU A 213 0.33 12.45 3.33
N ASP A 214 0.50 12.45 4.66
CA ASP A 214 1.24 11.41 5.38
C ASP A 214 2.65 11.19 4.76
N GLU A 215 2.96 9.97 4.30
CA GLU A 215 4.24 9.62 3.66
C GLU A 215 4.22 9.80 2.13
N ASP A 216 3.04 10.03 1.55
CA ASP A 216 2.84 10.12 0.11
C ASP A 216 3.25 11.49 -0.43
N PHE A 217 3.75 11.51 -1.67
CA PHE A 217 3.97 12.74 -2.41
C PHE A 217 2.90 12.91 -3.48
N LEU A 218 2.31 14.10 -3.53
CA LEU A 218 1.23 14.43 -4.45
C LEU A 218 1.62 15.61 -5.34
N LEU A 219 1.28 15.50 -6.62
CA LEU A 219 1.49 16.50 -7.66
C LEU A 219 0.15 16.85 -8.30
N CYS A 220 -0.16 18.14 -8.34
CA CYS A 220 -1.33 18.69 -9.01
C CYS A 220 -0.87 19.41 -10.28
N GLU A 221 -1.44 19.03 -11.42
CA GLU A 221 -1.15 19.62 -12.72
C GLU A 221 -2.44 19.95 -13.47
N GLN A 222 -2.35 20.88 -14.41
CA GLN A 222 -3.46 21.27 -15.27
C GLN A 222 -4.06 20.05 -15.96
N LYS A 223 -5.39 19.97 -15.93
CA LYS A 223 -6.11 19.05 -16.81
C LYS A 223 -6.10 19.62 -18.23
N MET A 224 -5.42 18.93 -19.14
CA MET A 224 -5.42 19.28 -20.56
C MET A 224 -6.80 19.00 -21.18
N SER A 225 -7.24 19.89 -22.06
CA SER A 225 -8.50 19.83 -22.80
C SER A 225 -8.43 18.86 -23.98
#